data_AF-U7MM34-F1
#
_entry.id   AF-U7MM34-F1
#
_cell.length_a   1.000
_cell.length_b   1.000
_cell.length_c   1.000
_cell.angle_alpha   90.00
_cell.angle_beta   90.00
_cell.angle_gamma   90.00
#
_symmetry.space_group_name_H-M   'P 1'
#
loop_
_entity.id
_entity.type
_entity.pdbx_description
1 polymer ?
#
loop_
_entity_poly.entity_id
_entity_poly.type
_entity_poly.pdbx_seq_one_letter_code
_entity_poly.pdbx_strand_id
1 'polypeptide(L)'
;MIVCPECAYEWNPSNDSTDGDVDASNNIIKDSVGNELADGDSVTITQTVKVKGAQQPLKTGTKVRNIRLNYDAGTGPEDHNIDCKIDGFGAMTLKPAVVKKS
;
A
#
# COMPACT_ATOMS: atom_id res chain seq x y z
N MET A 1 -31.54 10.10 17.54
CA MET A 1 -31.17 10.08 18.96
C MET A 1 -32.08 9.07 19.63
N ILE A 2 -31.52 7.92 20.02
CA ILE A 2 -32.27 6.86 20.70
C ILE A 2 -31.57 6.64 22.04
N VAL A 3 -32.34 6.62 23.12
CA VAL A 3 -31.82 6.41 24.47
C VAL A 3 -32.38 5.11 25.00
N CYS A 4 -31.52 4.24 25.53
CA CYS A 4 -31.93 2.96 26.09
C CYS A 4 -32.47 3.16 27.53
N PRO A 5 -33.74 2.81 27.82
CA PRO A 5 -34.40 3.14 29.09
C PRO A 5 -33.95 2.29 30.30
N GLU A 6 -33.19 1.22 30.07
CA GLU A 6 -32.69 0.32 31.14
C GLU A 6 -31.27 0.63 31.61
N CYS A 7 -30.46 1.34 30.80
CA CYS A 7 -29.07 1.64 31.11
C CYS A 7 -28.66 3.10 30.88
N ALA A 8 -29.60 3.96 30.45
CA ALA A 8 -29.36 5.38 30.15
C ALA A 8 -28.22 5.64 29.16
N TYR A 9 -27.81 4.63 28.38
CA TYR A 9 -26.82 4.78 27.34
C TYR A 9 -27.45 5.48 26.13
N GLU A 10 -26.84 6.58 25.73
CA GLU A 10 -27.26 7.37 24.58
C GLU A 10 -26.43 6.95 23.36
N TRP A 11 -27.11 6.42 22.34
CA TRP A 11 -26.47 6.11 21.07
C TRP A 11 -27.02 7.01 19.97
N ASN A 12 -26.09 7.66 19.27
CA ASN A 12 -26.41 8.41 18.07
C ASN A 12 -26.10 7.49 16.87
N PRO A 13 -27.11 7.00 16.13
CA PRO A 13 -26.87 6.15 14.95
C PRO A 13 -26.14 6.88 13.82
N SER A 14 -25.91 8.19 13.94
CA SER A 14 -25.05 8.97 13.03
C SER A 14 -23.58 9.06 13.49
N ASN A 15 -23.24 8.52 14.67
CA ASN A 15 -21.86 8.46 15.19
C ASN A 15 -21.35 7.03 15.42
N ASP A 16 -22.16 6.01 15.14
CA ASP A 16 -21.69 4.61 15.08
C ASP A 16 -21.12 4.33 13.68
N SER A 17 -20.11 5.12 13.32
CA SER A 17 -19.25 4.96 12.14
C SER A 17 -17.91 5.63 12.47
N THR A 18 -17.37 5.32 13.64
CA THR A 18 -16.04 5.79 14.06
C THR A 18 -15.33 4.75 14.93
N ASP A 19 -15.37 3.48 14.50
CA ASP A 19 -14.33 2.49 14.79
C ASP A 19 -14.27 1.56 13.56
N GLY A 20 -13.29 1.82 12.69
CA GLY A 20 -13.24 1.30 11.32
C GLY A 20 -13.24 2.43 10.30
N ASP A 21 -12.04 2.92 10.04
CA ASP A 21 -11.60 3.78 8.95
C ASP A 21 -12.10 3.31 7.56
N VAL A 22 -13.39 3.51 7.26
CA VAL A 22 -13.91 3.39 5.89
C VAL A 22 -13.91 4.77 5.25
N ASP A 23 -12.70 5.26 4.92
CA ASP A 23 -12.57 6.28 3.88
C ASP A 23 -12.85 5.63 2.52
N ALA A 24 -14.11 5.71 2.12
CA ALA A 24 -14.56 5.39 0.78
C ALA A 24 -13.95 6.38 -0.22
N SER A 25 -12.70 6.17 -0.66
CA SER A 25 -12.14 6.53 -1.99
C SER A 25 -10.61 6.39 -2.08
N ASN A 26 -9.90 6.06 -1.00
CA ASN A 26 -8.45 6.14 -1.00
C ASN A 26 -7.88 4.72 -0.82
N ASN A 27 -7.62 4.03 -1.94
CA ASN A 27 -6.83 2.80 -1.95
C ASN A 27 -5.38 3.18 -1.59
N ILE A 28 -5.13 3.55 -0.33
CA ILE A 28 -3.85 4.09 0.13
C ILE A 28 -2.85 2.95 0.15
N ILE A 29 -1.96 2.94 -0.84
CA ILE A 29 -0.86 1.97 -0.90
C ILE A 29 0.22 2.44 0.07
N LYS A 30 0.42 1.67 1.13
CA LYS A 30 1.43 1.90 2.16
C LYS A 30 2.66 1.04 1.90
N ASP A 31 3.85 1.57 2.14
CA ASP A 31 5.09 0.81 2.05
C ASP A 31 5.29 -0.13 3.26
N SER A 32 6.39 -0.90 3.28
CA SER A 32 6.73 -1.82 4.38
C SER A 32 6.80 -1.17 5.77
N VAL A 33 7.03 0.14 5.86
CA VAL A 33 7.15 0.91 7.11
C VAL A 33 5.83 1.63 7.44
N GLY A 34 4.85 1.62 6.53
CA GLY A 34 3.55 2.26 6.72
C GLY A 34 3.47 3.69 6.21
N ASN A 35 4.44 4.19 5.44
CA ASN A 35 4.31 5.50 4.79
C ASN A 35 3.43 5.38 3.54
N GLU A 36 2.67 6.44 3.30
CA GLU A 36 1.82 6.56 2.12
C GLU A 36 2.69 6.82 0.89
N LEU A 37 2.51 5.96 -0.12
CA LEU A 37 3.13 6.13 -1.42
C LEU A 37 2.23 6.94 -2.34
N ALA A 38 2.84 7.68 -3.25
CA ALA A 38 2.16 8.43 -4.30
C ALA A 38 2.76 8.09 -5.67
N ASP A 39 2.01 8.37 -6.73
CA ASP A 39 2.51 8.27 -8.10
C ASP A 39 3.68 9.25 -8.31
N GLY A 40 4.74 8.80 -8.97
CA GLY A 40 5.98 9.55 -9.19
C GLY A 40 7.00 9.50 -8.05
N ASP A 41 6.68 8.86 -6.92
CA ASP A 41 7.57 8.83 -5.75
C ASP A 41 8.83 7.96 -5.99
N SER A 42 9.78 8.03 -5.05
CA SER A 42 11.03 7.28 -5.09
C SER A 42 11.08 6.29 -3.95
N VAL A 43 11.22 5.01 -4.28
CA VAL A 43 11.26 3.93 -3.29
C VAL A 43 12.58 3.18 -3.35
N THR A 44 12.96 2.59 -2.23
CA THR A 44 14.13 1.73 -2.10
C THR A 44 13.68 0.34 -1.70
N ILE A 45 14.28 -0.67 -2.33
CA ILE A 45 14.02 -2.08 -2.01
C ILE A 45 14.63 -2.42 -0.65
N THR A 46 13.83 -2.96 0.28
CA THR A 46 14.30 -3.36 1.61
C THR A 46 14.74 -4.82 1.66
N GLN A 47 14.17 -5.67 0.81
CA GLN A 47 14.40 -7.11 0.82
C GLN A 47 14.93 -7.60 -0.53
N THR A 48 15.86 -8.55 -0.51
CA THR A 48 16.39 -9.13 -1.75
C THR A 48 15.36 -10.10 -2.32
N VAL A 49 14.85 -9.81 -3.52
CA VAL A 49 13.83 -10.64 -4.18
C VAL A 49 14.39 -11.20 -5.49
N LYS A 50 14.23 -12.51 -5.70
CA LYS A 50 14.52 -13.14 -7.00
C LYS A 50 13.35 -12.88 -7.94
N VAL A 51 13.59 -12.13 -9.00
CA VAL A 51 12.59 -11.89 -10.05
C VAL A 51 12.58 -13.08 -11.00
N LYS A 52 11.41 -13.65 -11.24
CA LYS A 52 11.23 -14.75 -12.19
C LYS A 52 11.47 -14.21 -13.60
N GLY A 53 12.56 -14.64 -14.24
CA GLY A 53 12.96 -14.19 -15.58
C GLY A 53 14.21 -13.31 -15.63
N ALA A 54 14.70 -12.83 -14.48
CA ALA A 54 15.97 -12.10 -14.41
C ALA A 54 17.13 -13.04 -14.01
N GLN A 55 18.29 -12.89 -14.66
CA GLN A 55 19.49 -13.65 -14.30
C GLN A 55 20.10 -13.20 -12.96
N GLN A 56 19.84 -11.96 -12.55
CA GLN A 56 20.34 -11.38 -11.30
C GLN A 56 19.18 -11.16 -10.32
N PRO A 57 19.38 -11.40 -9.01
CA PRO A 57 18.40 -11.03 -7.99
C PRO A 57 18.35 -9.51 -7.82
N LEU A 58 17.17 -8.98 -7.49
CA LEU A 58 17.03 -7.58 -7.10
C LEU A 58 17.53 -7.44 -5.67
N LYS A 59 18.66 -6.77 -5.48
CA LYS A 59 19.31 -6.64 -4.17
C LYS A 59 18.63 -5.55 -3.34
N THR A 60 18.62 -5.75 -2.03
CA THR A 60 18.28 -4.68 -1.07
C THR A 60 19.16 -3.44 -1.33
N GLY A 61 18.58 -2.26 -1.17
CA GLY A 61 19.22 -0.97 -1.44
C GLY A 61 19.09 -0.47 -2.88
N THR A 62 18.47 -1.24 -3.79
CA THR A 62 18.16 -0.76 -5.14
C THR A 62 17.13 0.37 -5.05
N LYS A 63 17.49 1.55 -5.56
CA LYS A 63 16.60 2.71 -5.62
C LYS A 63 15.85 2.72 -6.94
N VAL A 64 14.55 2.89 -6.84
CA VAL A 64 13.61 2.94 -7.96
C VAL A 64 12.92 4.30 -7.91
N ARG A 65 12.97 5.02 -9.02
CA ARG A 65 12.40 6.37 -9.14
C ARG A 65 11.20 6.33 -10.07
N ASN A 66 10.28 7.27 -9.89
CA ASN A 66 9.11 7.42 -10.76
C ASN A 66 8.23 6.15 -10.75
N ILE A 67 7.85 5.71 -9.54
CA ILE A 67 6.90 4.59 -9.39
C ILE A 67 5.51 5.01 -9.83
N ARG A 68 4.70 4.04 -10.26
CA ARG A 68 3.28 4.20 -10.50
C ARG A 68 2.48 3.30 -9.61
N LEU A 69 1.39 3.84 -9.09
CA LEU A 69 0.53 3.11 -8.18
C LEU A 69 -0.68 2.56 -8.94
N ASN A 70 -0.79 1.23 -8.96
CA ASN A 70 -1.90 0.53 -9.59
C ASN A 70 -2.94 0.14 -8.53
N TYR A 71 -3.98 0.97 -8.44
CA TYR A 71 -5.10 0.78 -7.52
C TYR A 71 -6.16 -0.21 -8.05
N ASP A 72 -6.07 -0.62 -9.32
CA ASP A 72 -7.05 -1.50 -10.00
C ASP A 72 -6.77 -3.00 -9.77
N ALA A 73 -5.51 -3.35 -9.46
CA ALA A 73 -5.05 -4.73 -9.31
C ALA A 73 -5.63 -5.49 -8.10
N GLY A 74 -6.48 -4.85 -7.28
CA GLY A 74 -7.00 -5.41 -6.03
C GLY A 74 -6.28 -4.85 -4.80
N THR A 75 -6.99 -4.84 -3.67
CA THR A 75 -6.50 -4.40 -2.35
C THR A 75 -6.05 -5.60 -1.50
N GLY A 76 -5.65 -6.70 -2.15
CA GLY A 76 -5.18 -7.89 -1.48
C GLY A 76 -3.73 -7.74 -1.02
N PRO A 77 -3.34 -8.38 0.09
CA PRO A 77 -1.96 -8.41 0.56
C PRO A 77 -1.02 -9.19 -0.38
N GLU A 78 -1.53 -9.77 -1.47
CA GLU A 78 -0.77 -10.54 -2.46
C GLU A 78 -0.61 -9.77 -3.78
N ASP A 79 -1.19 -8.57 -3.86
CA ASP A 79 -1.25 -7.77 -5.08
C ASP A 79 0.03 -6.95 -5.30
N HIS A 80 0.44 -6.90 -6.57
CA HIS A 80 1.59 -6.13 -7.01
C HIS A 80 1.13 -4.73 -7.42
N ASN A 81 0.86 -3.89 -6.42
CA ASN A 81 0.27 -2.58 -6.65
C ASN A 81 1.27 -1.50 -7.11
N ILE A 82 2.57 -1.78 -7.18
CA ILE A 82 3.59 -0.77 -7.50
C ILE A 82 4.23 -1.09 -8.84
N ASP A 83 3.83 -0.41 -9.90
CA ASP A 83 4.49 -0.48 -11.19
C ASP A 83 5.74 0.40 -11.18
N CYS A 84 6.86 -0.12 -11.66
CA CYS A 84 8.09 0.64 -11.68
C CYS A 84 9.02 0.18 -12.80
N LYS A 85 9.93 1.07 -13.19
CA LYS A 85 10.94 0.76 -14.20
C LYS A 85 12.33 0.84 -13.59
N ILE A 86 13.08 -0.25 -13.70
CA ILE A 86 14.45 -0.35 -13.20
C ILE A 86 15.39 -0.56 -14.38
N ASP A 87 16.47 0.21 -14.42
CA ASP A 87 17.50 0.05 -15.45
C ASP A 87 18.18 -1.33 -15.33
N GLY A 88 18.28 -2.05 -16.45
CA GLY A 88 18.79 -3.42 -16.51
C GLY A 88 17.79 -4.54 -16.19
N PHE A 89 16.64 -4.24 -15.58
CA PHE A 89 15.56 -5.22 -15.32
C PHE A 89 14.29 -4.97 -16.15
N GLY A 90 14.03 -3.72 -16.56
CA GLY A 90 12.85 -3.35 -17.34
C GLY A 90 11.70 -2.84 -16.47
N ALA A 91 10.48 -2.87 -17.02
CA ALA A 91 9.26 -2.54 -16.28
C ALA A 91 8.80 -3.78 -15.47
N MET A 92 8.47 -3.58 -14.21
CA MET A 92 8.04 -4.64 -13.32
C MET A 92 7.12 -4.12 -12.21
N THR A 93 6.25 -4.99 -11.72
CA THR A 93 5.34 -4.69 -10.62
C THR A 93 5.85 -5.31 -9.31
N LEU A 94 5.89 -4.52 -8.26
CA LEU A 94 6.38 -4.87 -6.93
C LEU A 94 5.26 -4.88 -5.91
N LYS A 95 5.46 -5.67 -4.85
CA LYS A 95 4.60 -5.68 -3.67
C LYS A 95 4.98 -4.52 -2.72
N PRO A 96 4.01 -3.79 -2.15
CA PRO A 96 4.27 -2.72 -1.17
C PRO A 96 5.13 -3.15 0.03
N ALA A 97 5.01 -4.42 0.46
CA ALA A 97 5.76 -4.97 1.60
C ALA A 97 7.28 -5.12 1.39
N VAL A 98 7.80 -5.01 0.16
CA VAL A 98 9.25 -5.13 -0.13
C VAL A 98 9.91 -3.81 -0.50
N VAL A 99 9.12 -2.73 -0.54
CA VAL A 99 9.60 -1.38 -0.82
C VAL A 99 9.51 -0.52 0.43
N LYS A 100 10.33 0.53 0.48
CA LYS A 100 10.27 1.59 1.46
C LYS A 100 10.40 2.93 0.76
N LYS A 101 9.58 3.90 1.17
CA LYS A 101 9.71 5.29 0.71
C LYS A 101 11.10 5.84 1.04
N SER A 102 11.75 6.47 0.06
CA SER A 102 13.18 6.83 0.11
C SER A 102 13.46 8.30 -0.12
#